data_AF-A0A1I8HIU3-F1
#
_entry.id   AF-A0A1I8HIU3-F1
#
_cell.length_a   1.000
_cell.length_b   1.000
_cell.length_c   1.000
_cell.angle_alpha   90.00
_cell.angle_beta   90.00
_cell.angle_gamma   90.00
#
_symmetry.space_group_name_H-M   'P 1'
#
loop_
_entity.id
_entity.type
_entity.pdbx_description
1 polymer ?
#
loop_
_entity_poly.entity_id
_entity_poly.type
_entity_poly.pdbx_seq_one_letter_code
_entity_poly.pdbx_strand_id
1 'polypeptide(L)'
;MGGQTKQPADFIVHVRIDRHNVRFFVRKRPHVDFFLDVVSQWYDLVVFTASLQIYGEAVAQRLDNGRQILKRGFYRQDCQVDNGSYIKNLAAVSPDLGSVFILDNSPGAYRTFPENAIPIVSWFSDSSDTALLALLPVLDSLRFVTDVRSVLSRNLHRS
;
A
#
# COMPACT_ATOMS: atom_id res chain seq x y z
N MET A 1 -20.75 -30.60 3.94
CA MET A 1 -20.16 -29.43 4.61
C MET A 1 -18.72 -29.29 4.10
N GLY A 2 -18.50 -28.40 3.13
CA GLY A 2 -17.18 -28.23 2.51
C GLY A 2 -16.24 -27.47 3.45
N GLY A 3 -15.17 -28.14 3.89
CA GLY A 3 -14.10 -27.48 4.61
C GLY A 3 -13.42 -26.47 3.69
N GLN A 4 -13.51 -25.19 4.02
CA GLN A 4 -12.64 -24.18 3.41
C GLN A 4 -11.20 -24.52 3.78
N THR A 5 -10.46 -25.14 2.88
CA THR A 5 -9.01 -25.23 2.98
C THR A 5 -8.46 -23.81 2.99
N LYS A 6 -8.05 -23.32 4.16
CA LYS A 6 -7.32 -22.05 4.28
C LYS A 6 -6.08 -22.17 3.39
N GLN A 7 -5.98 -21.33 2.36
CA GLN A 7 -4.77 -21.24 1.55
C GLN A 7 -3.56 -21.02 2.46
N PRO A 8 -2.42 -21.69 2.19
CA PRO A 8 -1.22 -21.56 2.99
C PRO A 8 -0.70 -20.12 2.96
N ALA A 9 0.02 -19.72 4.01
CA ALA A 9 0.71 -18.43 4.04
C ALA A 9 1.90 -18.45 3.08
N ASP A 10 2.14 -17.34 2.38
CA ASP A 10 3.31 -17.18 1.51
C ASP A 10 4.59 -17.04 2.34
N PHE A 11 4.50 -16.37 3.48
CA PHE A 11 5.59 -16.31 4.44
C PHE A 11 5.11 -16.01 5.86
N ILE A 12 5.99 -16.29 6.83
CA ILE A 12 5.76 -16.01 8.24
C ILE A 12 6.72 -14.93 8.70
N VAL A 13 6.17 -13.92 9.37
CA VAL A 13 6.93 -12.85 10.03
C VAL A 13 6.90 -13.10 11.54
N HIS A 14 8.08 -13.02 12.17
CA HIS A 14 8.25 -13.13 13.60
C HIS A 14 8.57 -11.74 14.16
N VAL A 15 7.74 -11.23 15.06
CA VAL A 15 7.98 -9.94 15.72
C VAL A 15 7.83 -10.07 17.23
N ARG A 16 8.60 -9.26 17.95
CA ARG A 16 8.56 -9.21 19.41
C ARG A 16 7.76 -7.99 19.85
N ILE A 17 6.58 -8.22 20.43
CA ILE A 17 5.68 -7.20 20.96
C ILE A 17 5.61 -7.39 22.48
N ASP A 18 5.96 -6.38 23.27
CA ASP A 18 5.90 -6.42 24.74
C ASP A 18 6.51 -7.69 25.37
N ARG A 19 7.68 -8.11 24.85
CA ARG A 19 8.43 -9.32 25.24
C ARG A 19 7.80 -10.65 24.79
N HIS A 20 6.67 -10.65 24.11
CA HIS A 20 6.06 -11.82 23.50
C HIS A 20 6.48 -11.96 22.03
N ASN A 21 6.89 -13.16 21.63
CA ASN A 21 7.17 -13.48 20.23
C ASN A 21 5.85 -13.85 19.53
N VAL A 22 5.43 -13.02 18.58
CA VAL A 22 4.20 -13.18 17.82
C VAL A 22 4.55 -13.59 16.39
N ARG A 23 3.82 -14.57 15.85
CA ARG A 23 3.93 -15.04 14.47
C ARG A 23 2.77 -14.51 13.65
N PHE A 24 3.09 -13.81 12.57
CA PHE A 24 2.13 -13.34 11.58
C PHE A 24 2.23 -14.20 10.32
N PHE A 25 1.11 -14.81 9.94
CA PHE A 25 0.97 -15.57 8.70
C PHE A 25 0.53 -14.60 7.61
N VAL A 26 1.43 -14.30 6.68
CA VAL A 26 1.21 -13.28 5.66
C VAL A 26 0.86 -13.95 4.34
N ARG A 27 -0.17 -13.42 3.68
CA ARG A 27 -0.54 -13.79 2.32
C ARG A 27 -0.32 -12.62 1.38
N LYS A 28 0.17 -12.92 0.19
CA LYS A 28 0.45 -11.97 -0.87
C LYS A 28 -0.79 -11.85 -1.73
N ARG A 29 -1.21 -10.61 -1.97
CA ARG A 29 -2.24 -10.34 -2.99
C ARG A 29 -1.70 -10.86 -4.33
N PRO A 30 -2.52 -11.56 -5.14
CA PRO A 30 -2.07 -12.04 -6.44
C PRO A 30 -1.40 -10.92 -7.26
N HIS A 31 -0.35 -11.29 -7.98
CA HIS A 31 0.44 -10.38 -8.83
C HIS A 31 1.27 -9.31 -8.10
N VAL A 32 1.36 -9.30 -6.76
CA VAL A 32 2.10 -8.24 -6.05
C VAL A 32 3.58 -8.15 -6.43
N ASP A 33 4.27 -9.27 -6.68
CA ASP A 33 5.69 -9.24 -7.07
C ASP A 33 5.88 -8.57 -8.41
N PHE A 34 5.11 -9.02 -9.41
CA PHE A 34 5.11 -8.45 -10.75
C PHE A 34 4.71 -6.98 -10.72
N PHE A 35 3.68 -6.62 -9.96
CA PHE A 35 3.27 -5.24 -9.78
C PHE A 35 4.42 -4.39 -9.25
N LEU A 36 5.10 -4.82 -8.18
CA LEU A 36 6.25 -4.11 -7.60
C LEU A 36 7.43 -4.03 -8.57
N ASP A 37 7.73 -5.09 -9.33
CA ASP A 37 8.79 -5.09 -10.35
C ASP A 37 8.52 -4.05 -11.44
N VAL A 38 7.26 -3.90 -11.85
CA VAL A 38 6.86 -2.93 -12.88
C VAL A 38 6.87 -1.52 -12.32
N VAL A 39 6.18 -1.26 -11.20
CA VAL A 39 6.02 0.11 -10.70
C VAL A 39 7.30 0.70 -10.11
N SER A 40 8.23 -0.13 -9.63
CA SER A 40 9.55 0.33 -9.15
C SER A 40 10.45 0.89 -10.25
N GLN A 41 10.18 0.56 -11.52
CA GLN A 41 10.86 1.16 -12.66
C GLN A 41 10.32 2.56 -12.98
N TRP A 42 9.16 2.92 -12.44
CA TRP A 42 8.44 4.15 -12.77
C TRP A 42 8.40 5.15 -11.60
N TYR A 43 8.42 4.63 -10.36
CA TYR A 43 8.14 5.41 -9.16
C TYR A 43 9.11 5.08 -8.03
N ASP A 44 9.41 6.10 -7.22
CA ASP A 44 9.98 5.91 -5.89
C ASP A 44 8.92 5.33 -4.95
N LEU A 45 9.07 4.05 -4.57
CA LEU A 45 8.08 3.36 -3.75
C LEU A 45 8.28 3.66 -2.25
N VAL A 46 7.18 3.98 -1.57
CA VAL A 46 7.14 4.27 -0.14
C VAL A 46 6.08 3.41 0.54
N VAL A 47 6.46 2.72 1.61
CA VAL A 47 5.50 2.02 2.46
C VAL A 47 4.91 3.02 3.44
N PHE A 48 3.60 3.26 3.40
CA PHE A 48 2.90 4.08 4.40
C PHE A 48 1.78 3.26 5.03
N THR A 49 1.88 2.88 6.31
CA THR A 49 0.93 1.95 6.96
C THR A 49 0.54 2.41 8.37
N ALA A 50 -0.73 2.22 8.75
CA ALA A 50 -1.20 2.45 10.13
C ALA A 50 -0.78 1.32 11.11
N SER A 51 0.03 0.37 10.65
CA SER A 51 0.56 -0.73 11.46
C SER A 51 1.80 -0.32 12.26
N LEU A 52 2.11 -1.07 13.31
CA LEU A 52 3.36 -0.90 14.05
C LEU A 52 4.57 -1.12 13.12
N GLN A 53 5.60 -0.28 13.28
CA GLN A 53 6.82 -0.34 12.47
C GLN A 53 7.45 -1.73 12.45
N ILE A 54 7.61 -2.37 13.62
CA ILE A 54 8.21 -3.71 13.75
C ILE A 54 7.54 -4.76 12.85
N TYR A 55 6.24 -4.66 12.61
CA TYR A 55 5.51 -5.55 11.72
C TYR A 55 5.57 -5.07 10.27
N GLY A 56 5.30 -3.78 10.03
CA GLY A 56 5.28 -3.21 8.69
C GLY A 56 6.64 -3.33 7.98
N GLU A 57 7.72 -3.04 8.68
CA GLU A 57 9.09 -3.16 8.17
C GLU A 57 9.45 -4.61 7.85
N ALA A 58 9.11 -5.55 8.74
CA ALA A 58 9.39 -6.97 8.49
C ALA A 58 8.62 -7.52 7.28
N VAL A 59 7.37 -7.10 7.06
CA VAL A 59 6.60 -7.43 5.85
C VAL A 59 7.22 -6.77 4.62
N ALA A 60 7.56 -5.48 4.70
CA ALA A 60 8.18 -4.74 3.61
C ALA A 60 9.50 -5.38 3.16
N GLN A 61 10.36 -5.80 4.09
CA GLN A 61 11.62 -6.48 3.78
C GLN A 61 11.39 -7.83 3.06
N ARG A 62 10.37 -8.60 3.47
CA ARG A 62 10.00 -9.86 2.79
C ARG A 62 9.46 -9.62 1.38
N LEU A 63 8.70 -8.55 1.18
CA LEU A 63 8.24 -8.15 -0.14
C LEU A 63 9.41 -7.63 -0.98
N ASP A 64 10.25 -6.74 -0.46
CA ASP A 64 11.41 -6.18 -1.16
C ASP A 64 12.36 -7.27 -1.64
N ASN A 65 12.61 -8.29 -0.82
CA ASN A 65 13.44 -9.45 -1.14
C ASN A 65 14.85 -9.05 -1.66
N GLY A 66 15.43 -7.99 -1.11
CA GLY A 66 16.77 -7.51 -1.44
C GLY A 66 16.85 -6.67 -2.72
N ARG A 67 15.72 -6.37 -3.37
CA ARG A 67 15.65 -5.53 -4.57
C ARG A 67 15.95 -4.06 -4.30
N GLN A 68 15.89 -3.62 -3.04
CA GLN A 68 16.13 -2.22 -2.64
C GLN A 68 15.13 -1.23 -3.26
N ILE A 69 13.86 -1.64 -3.40
CA ILE A 69 12.77 -0.83 -3.95
C ILE A 69 11.88 -0.22 -2.86
N LEU A 70 11.80 -0.80 -1.65
CA LEU A 70 11.00 -0.31 -0.52
C LEU A 70 11.88 0.31 0.59
N LYS A 71 12.69 1.32 0.25
CA LYS A 71 13.67 1.93 1.17
C LYS A 71 13.08 2.87 2.23
N ARG A 72 11.92 3.45 1.95
CA ARG A 72 11.27 4.47 2.80
C ARG A 72 9.99 3.88 3.38
N GLY A 73 9.87 3.96 4.70
CA GLY A 73 8.72 3.47 5.46
C GLY A 73 8.20 4.53 6.43
N PHE A 74 6.89 4.71 6.43
CA PHE A 74 6.13 5.50 7.38
C PHE A 74 5.09 4.57 8.01
N TYR A 75 5.03 4.59 9.34
CA TYR A 75 4.28 3.62 10.12
C TYR A 75 3.26 4.33 11.01
N ARG A 76 2.67 3.60 11.96
CA ARG A 76 1.63 4.13 12.84
C ARG A 76 2.02 5.45 13.52
N GLN A 77 3.25 5.57 14.00
CA GLN A 77 3.72 6.78 14.67
C GLN A 77 3.82 8.01 13.75
N ASP A 78 3.89 7.79 12.44
CA ASP A 78 4.00 8.85 11.43
C ASP A 78 2.63 9.30 10.90
N CYS A 79 1.56 8.59 11.27
CA CYS A 79 0.20 8.94 10.92
C CYS A 79 -0.31 10.08 11.82
N GLN A 80 -1.07 11.00 11.25
CA GLN A 80 -1.88 11.94 12.02
C GLN A 80 -3.09 11.20 12.58
N VAL A 81 -3.41 11.41 13.86
CA VAL A 81 -4.56 10.77 14.49
C VAL A 81 -5.69 11.79 14.61
N ASP A 82 -6.83 11.47 13.99
CA ASP A 82 -8.06 12.28 14.05
C ASP A 82 -9.25 11.36 14.36
N ASN A 83 -9.93 11.61 15.47
CA ASN A 83 -11.09 10.82 15.92
C ASN A 83 -10.87 9.30 15.87
N GLY A 84 -9.68 8.85 16.29
CA GLY A 84 -9.30 7.43 16.30
C GLY A 84 -8.94 6.85 14.92
N SER A 85 -9.00 7.64 13.85
CA SER A 85 -8.55 7.26 12.52
C SER A 85 -7.11 7.70 12.27
N TYR A 86 -6.37 6.89 11.53
CA TYR A 86 -5.00 7.20 11.11
C TYR A 86 -5.01 7.81 9.70
N ILE A 87 -4.64 9.09 9.60
CA ILE A 87 -4.52 9.84 8.36
C ILE A 87 -3.05 9.86 7.93
N LYS A 88 -2.83 9.63 6.64
CA LYS A 88 -1.52 9.53 6.01
C LYS A 88 -1.19 10.86 5.35
N ASN A 89 -0.27 11.60 5.96
CA ASN A 89 0.10 12.93 5.46
C ASN A 89 1.09 12.82 4.29
N LEU A 90 0.61 13.02 3.05
CA LEU A 90 1.47 12.93 1.86
C LEU A 90 2.51 14.04 1.78
N ALA A 91 2.26 15.21 2.39
CA ALA A 91 3.23 16.30 2.44
C ALA A 91 4.49 15.92 3.26
N ALA A 92 4.41 14.92 4.15
CA ALA A 92 5.57 14.37 4.85
C ALA A 92 6.40 13.43 3.96
N VAL A 93 5.81 12.92 2.87
CA VAL A 93 6.47 12.03 1.91
C VAL A 93 7.11 12.84 0.77
N SER A 94 6.37 13.80 0.21
CA SER A 94 6.85 14.72 -0.82
C SER A 94 6.24 16.11 -0.60
N PRO A 95 7.04 17.19 -0.59
CA PRO A 95 6.51 18.56 -0.53
C PRO A 95 5.77 18.94 -1.82
N ASP A 96 6.11 18.33 -2.95
CA ASP A 96 5.40 18.51 -4.22
C ASP A 96 4.24 17.52 -4.31
N LEU A 97 3.03 18.03 -4.07
CA LEU A 97 1.80 17.24 -4.16
C LEU A 97 1.37 16.91 -5.60
N GLY A 98 2.00 17.51 -6.61
CA GLY A 98 1.78 17.15 -8.02
C GLY A 98 2.46 15.85 -8.42
N SER A 99 3.49 15.42 -7.69
CA SER A 99 4.32 14.24 -8.01
C SER A 99 4.16 13.06 -7.04
N VAL A 100 3.19 13.12 -6.12
CA VAL A 100 2.90 12.04 -5.16
C VAL A 100 1.44 11.62 -5.22
N PHE A 101 1.19 10.32 -5.12
CA PHE A 101 -0.14 9.75 -4.94
C PHE A 101 -0.09 8.60 -3.94
N ILE A 102 -1.25 8.18 -3.46
CA ILE A 102 -1.38 7.07 -2.52
C ILE A 102 -2.34 6.02 -3.07
N LEU A 103 -1.91 4.76 -3.00
CA LEU A 103 -2.72 3.58 -3.25
C LEU A 103 -3.17 3.00 -1.91
N ASP A 104 -4.46 3.13 -1.58
CA ASP A 104 -4.98 2.68 -0.28
C ASP A 104 -6.42 2.16 -0.39
N ASN A 105 -6.77 1.22 0.47
CA ASN A 105 -8.09 0.62 0.53
C ASN A 105 -9.04 1.30 1.54
N SER A 106 -8.53 2.25 2.32
CA SER A 106 -9.28 2.93 3.38
C SER A 106 -9.43 4.42 3.06
N PRO A 107 -10.62 4.91 2.67
CA PRO A 107 -10.86 6.33 2.40
C PRO A 107 -10.45 7.29 3.53
N GLY A 108 -10.60 6.85 4.79
CA GLY A 108 -10.15 7.63 5.95
C GLY A 108 -8.64 7.91 5.97
N ALA A 109 -7.83 7.04 5.37
CA ALA A 109 -6.38 7.16 5.38
C ALA A 109 -5.87 8.33 4.52
N TYR A 110 -6.57 8.67 3.44
CA TYR A 110 -6.21 9.74 2.52
C TYR A 110 -7.23 10.88 2.51
N ARG A 111 -8.05 11.01 3.58
CA ARG A 111 -9.16 11.98 3.62
C ARG A 111 -8.74 13.44 3.43
N THR A 112 -7.49 13.79 3.77
CA THR A 112 -6.91 15.13 3.57
C THR A 112 -6.21 15.29 2.22
N PHE A 113 -6.07 14.21 1.45
CA PHE A 113 -5.45 14.17 0.12
C PHE A 113 -6.30 13.37 -0.91
N PRO A 114 -7.62 13.62 -1.00
CA PRO A 114 -8.50 12.81 -1.85
C PRO A 114 -8.14 12.89 -3.35
N GLU A 115 -7.62 14.02 -3.80
CA GLU A 115 -7.20 14.24 -5.20
C GLU A 115 -5.90 13.50 -5.56
N ASN A 116 -5.15 13.04 -4.57
CA ASN A 116 -3.93 12.25 -4.73
C ASN A 116 -4.17 10.76 -4.52
N ALA A 117 -5.42 10.33 -4.32
CA ALA A 117 -5.72 8.96 -3.96
C ALA A 117 -6.13 8.11 -5.15
N ILE A 118 -5.62 6.88 -5.18
CA ILE A 118 -6.11 5.78 -6.00
C ILE A 118 -6.74 4.78 -5.04
N PRO A 119 -8.07 4.74 -4.92
CA PRO A 119 -8.74 3.74 -4.11
C PRO A 119 -8.51 2.34 -4.69
N ILE A 120 -8.20 1.36 -3.83
CA ILE A 120 -8.13 -0.05 -4.22
C ILE A 120 -9.00 -0.90 -3.32
N VAL A 121 -9.69 -1.88 -3.88
CA VAL A 121 -10.54 -2.78 -3.09
C VAL A 121 -9.71 -3.57 -2.07
N SER A 122 -10.25 -3.70 -0.86
CA SER A 122 -9.68 -4.56 0.19
C SER A 122 -9.55 -5.98 -0.32
N TRP A 123 -8.42 -6.62 -0.01
CA TRP A 123 -8.16 -8.00 -0.37
C TRP A 123 -7.90 -8.84 0.88
N PHE A 124 -8.43 -10.06 0.88
CA PHE A 124 -8.33 -10.96 2.02
C PHE A 124 -7.75 -12.32 1.62
N SER A 125 -8.30 -12.96 0.57
CA SER A 125 -7.90 -14.32 0.19
C SER A 125 -8.26 -14.74 -1.24
N ASP A 126 -8.82 -13.84 -2.06
CA ASP A 126 -9.25 -14.22 -3.41
C ASP A 126 -8.02 -14.40 -4.31
N SER A 127 -7.77 -15.63 -4.74
CA SER A 127 -6.64 -15.96 -5.62
C SER A 127 -6.87 -15.53 -7.08
N SER A 128 -8.10 -15.15 -7.44
CA SER A 128 -8.44 -14.62 -8.77
C SER A 128 -8.42 -13.09 -8.84
N ASP A 129 -8.06 -12.41 -7.75
CA ASP A 129 -7.98 -10.94 -7.70
C ASP A 129 -6.95 -10.41 -8.72
N THR A 130 -7.39 -9.52 -9.60
CA THR A 130 -6.54 -8.86 -10.60
C THR A 130 -6.41 -7.35 -10.35
N ALA A 131 -6.78 -6.85 -9.17
CA ALA A 131 -6.90 -5.41 -8.94
C ALA A 131 -5.56 -4.68 -9.11
N LEU A 132 -4.44 -5.29 -8.70
CA LEU A 132 -3.11 -4.72 -8.90
C LEU A 132 -2.75 -4.61 -10.39
N LEU A 133 -3.10 -5.62 -11.20
CA LEU A 133 -2.85 -5.59 -12.64
C LEU A 133 -3.69 -4.51 -13.34
N ALA A 134 -4.94 -4.36 -12.92
CA ALA A 134 -5.86 -3.38 -13.50
C ALA A 134 -5.41 -1.93 -13.28
N LEU A 135 -4.54 -1.67 -12.30
CA LEU A 135 -3.98 -0.35 -12.04
C LEU A 135 -2.82 0.03 -12.97
N LEU A 136 -2.10 -0.96 -13.54
CA LEU A 136 -0.89 -0.70 -14.32
C LEU A 136 -1.09 0.30 -15.47
N PRO A 137 -2.16 0.25 -16.28
CA PRO A 137 -2.35 1.22 -17.37
C PRO A 137 -2.53 2.67 -16.90
N VAL A 138 -3.24 2.85 -15.78
CA VAL A 138 -3.42 4.19 -15.18
C VAL A 138 -2.10 4.68 -14.59
N LEU A 139 -1.40 3.81 -13.85
CA LEU A 139 -0.10 4.14 -13.29
C LEU A 139 0.94 4.44 -14.36
N ASP A 140 0.92 3.76 -15.51
CA ASP A 140 1.81 4.09 -16.62
C ASP A 140 1.48 5.47 -17.22
N SER A 141 0.19 5.78 -17.38
CA SER A 141 -0.27 7.08 -17.91
C SER A 141 0.12 8.26 -17.02
N LEU A 142 0.10 8.08 -15.69
CA LEU A 142 0.47 9.12 -14.72
C LEU A 142 1.95 9.54 -14.80
N ARG A 143 2.82 8.75 -15.43
CA ARG A 143 4.24 9.09 -15.61
C ARG A 143 4.46 10.31 -16.50
N PHE A 144 3.47 10.65 -17.32
CA PHE A 144 3.57 11.68 -18.35
C PHE A 144 2.80 12.96 -18.01
N VAL A 145 2.22 13.04 -16.81
CA VAL A 145 1.51 14.25 -16.38
C VAL A 145 2.37 15.07 -15.42
N THR A 146 2.28 16.39 -15.55
CA THR A 146 2.99 17.31 -14.65
C THR A 146 2.42 17.28 -13.23
N ASP A 147 1.12 17.01 -13.10
CA ASP A 147 0.42 16.95 -11.82
C ASP A 147 -0.55 15.77 -11.85
N VAL A 148 -0.29 14.75 -11.02
CA VAL A 148 -1.12 13.53 -10.95
C VAL A 148 -2.57 13.84 -10.58
N ARG A 149 -2.83 14.91 -9.83
CA ARG A 149 -4.18 15.32 -9.41
C ARG A 149 -5.02 15.75 -10.61
N SER A 150 -4.40 16.23 -11.69
CA SER A 150 -5.12 16.60 -12.93
C SER A 150 -5.87 15.43 -13.57
N VAL A 151 -5.40 14.20 -13.31
CA VAL A 151 -6.03 12.95 -13.74
C VAL A 151 -6.84 12.34 -12.60
N LEU A 152 -6.25 12.21 -11.41
CA LEU A 152 -6.86 11.47 -10.29
C LEU A 152 -8.10 12.15 -9.72
N SER A 153 -8.15 13.48 -9.66
CA SER A 153 -9.33 14.23 -9.18
C SER A 153 -10.59 13.95 -10.00
N ARG A 154 -10.43 13.60 -11.30
CA ARG A 154 -11.57 13.33 -12.20
C ARG A 154 -12.28 12.01 -11.89
N ASN A 155 -11.59 11.07 -11.23
CA ASN A 155 -12.16 9.79 -10.85
C ASN A 155 -13.06 9.87 -9.61
N LEU A 156 -13.03 10.99 -8.86
CA LEU A 156 -13.85 11.20 -7.67
C LEU A 156 -15.35 11.40 -7.97
N HIS A 157 -15.73 11.59 -9.24
CA HIS A 157 -17.13 11.83 -9.66
C HIS A 157 -17.86 10.58 -10.17
N ARG A 158 -17.29 9.38 -10.01
CA ARG A 158 -17.85 8.15 -10.60
C ARG A 158 -18.26 7.06 -9.60
N SER A 159 -18.39 7.41 -8.33
CA SER A 159 -18.95 6.54 -7.27
C SER A 159 -20.43 6.81 -7.03
#